data_AF-A0A959GFF2-F1
#
_entry.id   AF-A0A959GFF2-F1
#
_cell.length_a   1.000
_cell.length_b   1.000
_cell.length_c   1.000
_cell.angle_alpha   90.00
_cell.angle_beta   90.00
_cell.angle_gamma   90.00
#
_symmetry.space_group_name_H-M   'P 1'
#
loop_
_entity.id
_entity.type
_entity.pdbx_description
1 polymer ?
#
loop_
_entity_poly.entity_id
_entity_poly.type
_entity_poly.pdbx_seq_one_letter_code
_entity_poly.pdbx_strand_id
1 'polypeptide(L)'
;MEFGKLADISGVDFTLPPDHPANGRLLSGLPAREGPPRLYIGCTGWSMKEWVGSVYPAGTKSKDYLRHYSRQFNTIELNTTHYRIPEAGTIQRWYEESAPDFRFCPKIPQSISHSNNLGLGTELIPLFCDSIQGLAEKLGCCFLQLPPYFDQSRLPQLEKFLQAFPRHIPLALELRHHSWFESTQTGDALFELLEHYRISTVITDVAGRRDILHMRLATG
;
A
#
# COMPACT_ATOMS: atom_id res chain seq x y z
N MET A 1 -8.27 -8.78 -13.73
CA MET A 1 -6.94 -8.58 -14.35
C MET A 1 -5.96 -9.41 -13.53
N GLU A 2 -5.38 -10.47 -14.10
CA GLU A 2 -4.51 -11.39 -13.36
C GLU A 2 -3.05 -10.93 -13.42
N PHE A 3 -2.76 -9.77 -12.83
CA PHE A 3 -1.40 -9.21 -12.84
C PHE A 3 -0.40 -10.19 -12.20
N GLY A 4 0.57 -10.65 -12.98
CA GLY A 4 1.61 -11.58 -12.50
C GLY A 4 1.13 -13.00 -12.19
N LYS A 5 -0.11 -13.37 -12.52
CA LYS A 5 -0.55 -14.76 -12.36
C LYS A 5 -0.01 -15.61 -13.49
N LEU A 6 0.48 -16.79 -13.13
CA LEU A 6 0.89 -17.84 -14.06
C LEU A 6 0.00 -19.06 -13.85
N ALA A 7 -0.24 -19.81 -14.93
CA ALA A 7 -0.95 -21.08 -14.85
C ALA A 7 -0.11 -22.18 -14.17
N ASP A 8 1.22 -22.10 -14.30
CA ASP A 8 2.19 -22.95 -13.65
C ASP A 8 3.35 -22.09 -13.12
N ILE A 9 3.74 -22.32 -11.87
CA ILE A 9 4.82 -21.60 -11.18
C ILE A 9 6.06 -22.47 -10.95
N SER A 10 6.06 -23.73 -11.38
CA SER A 10 7.14 -24.69 -11.11
C SER A 10 8.51 -24.25 -11.65
N GLY A 11 8.54 -23.48 -12.74
CA GLY A 11 9.75 -22.95 -13.35
C GLY A 11 10.15 -21.54 -12.88
N VAL A 12 9.46 -20.97 -11.90
CA VAL A 12 9.75 -19.61 -11.43
C VAL A 12 10.88 -19.62 -10.42
N ASP A 13 11.87 -18.76 -10.62
CA ASP A 13 12.90 -18.49 -9.62
C ASP A 13 12.33 -17.59 -8.50
N PHE A 14 12.17 -18.20 -7.33
CA PHE A 14 11.69 -17.53 -6.11
C PHE A 14 12.84 -17.06 -5.20
N THR A 15 14.09 -17.12 -5.64
CA THR A 15 15.17 -16.47 -4.90
C THR A 15 14.91 -14.97 -4.80
N LEU A 16 15.25 -14.40 -3.65
CA LEU A 16 15.19 -12.96 -3.46
C LEU A 16 16.37 -12.33 -4.22
N PRO A 17 16.14 -11.31 -5.05
CA PRO A 17 17.23 -10.56 -5.65
C PRO A 17 18.02 -9.80 -4.57
N PRO A 18 19.27 -9.40 -4.85
CA PRO A 18 20.05 -8.59 -3.93
C PRO A 18 19.37 -7.24 -3.66
N ASP A 19 19.70 -6.65 -2.50
CA ASP A 19 19.29 -5.29 -2.18
C ASP A 19 19.76 -4.30 -3.26
N HIS A 20 18.92 -3.31 -3.58
CA HIS A 20 19.32 -2.26 -4.50
C HIS A 20 20.50 -1.46 -3.92
N PRO A 21 21.58 -1.18 -4.68
CA PRO A 21 22.79 -0.54 -4.15
C PRO A 21 22.54 0.85 -3.53
N ALA A 22 21.50 1.55 -4.00
CA ALA A 22 21.09 2.84 -3.43
C ALA A 22 20.60 2.75 -1.97
N ASN A 23 20.17 1.56 -1.49
CA ASN A 23 19.68 1.39 -0.13
C ASN A 23 20.76 1.69 0.92
N GLY A 24 22.03 1.36 0.64
CA GLY A 24 23.13 1.65 1.56
C GLY A 24 23.27 3.15 1.84
N ARG A 25 23.21 3.97 0.78
CA ARG A 25 23.20 5.44 0.88
C ARG A 25 22.01 5.91 1.71
N LEU A 26 20.81 5.44 1.38
CA LEU A 26 19.57 5.83 2.07
C LEU A 26 19.65 5.53 3.57
N LEU A 27 19.94 4.27 3.93
CA LEU A 27 19.97 3.80 5.30
C LEU A 27 21.07 4.48 6.12
N SER A 28 22.22 4.78 5.52
CA SER A 28 23.31 5.51 6.20
C SER A 28 22.94 6.96 6.56
N GLY A 29 21.96 7.55 5.87
CA GLY A 29 21.46 8.90 6.13
C GLY A 29 20.34 8.96 7.17
N LEU A 30 19.79 7.80 7.58
CA LEU A 30 18.73 7.74 8.58
C LEU A 30 19.31 7.69 9.99
N PRO A 31 18.62 8.27 11.00
CA PRO A 31 19.06 8.17 12.38
C PRO A 31 19.04 6.70 12.82
N ALA A 32 20.06 6.31 13.59
CA ALA A 32 20.08 5.01 14.23
C ALA A 32 18.82 4.86 15.09
N ARG A 33 18.07 3.78 14.88
CA ARG A 33 16.95 3.40 15.76
C ARG A 33 17.44 2.44 16.82
N GLU A 34 17.10 2.73 18.07
CA GLU A 34 17.25 1.77 19.16
C GLU A 34 16.07 0.80 19.20
N GLY A 35 16.37 -0.48 19.43
CA GLY A 35 15.37 -1.54 19.55
C GLY A 35 14.98 -2.21 18.22
N PRO A 36 14.19 -3.29 18.30
CA PRO A 36 13.77 -4.05 17.12
C PRO A 36 12.79 -3.25 16.23
N PRO A 37 12.71 -3.56 14.92
CA PRO A 37 11.72 -2.95 14.05
C PRO A 37 10.30 -3.31 14.50
N ARG A 38 9.36 -2.37 14.34
CA ARG A 38 7.94 -2.66 14.49
C ARG A 38 7.43 -3.32 13.21
N LEU A 39 6.88 -4.52 13.35
CA LEU A 39 6.35 -5.30 12.22
C LEU A 39 4.83 -5.32 12.25
N TYR A 40 4.22 -5.05 11.08
CA TYR A 40 2.79 -5.15 10.87
C TYR A 40 2.52 -6.24 9.84
N ILE A 41 1.77 -7.26 10.22
CA ILE A 41 1.48 -8.46 9.42
C ILE A 41 -0.04 -8.62 9.33
N GLY A 42 -0.51 -8.77 8.10
CA GLY A 42 -1.93 -8.88 7.79
C GLY A 42 -2.18 -9.37 6.36
N CYS A 43 -3.45 -9.48 6.03
CA CYS A 43 -3.98 -9.91 4.74
C CYS A 43 -4.71 -8.76 4.03
N THR A 44 -5.24 -9.07 2.86
CA THR A 44 -5.97 -8.13 1.99
C THR A 44 -7.47 -8.08 2.22
N GLY A 45 -7.97 -8.83 3.21
CA GLY A 45 -9.38 -8.89 3.58
C GLY A 45 -9.60 -9.68 4.88
N TRP A 46 -10.68 -9.36 5.59
CA TRP A 46 -11.09 -10.07 6.82
C TRP A 46 -12.39 -10.88 6.63
N SER A 47 -13.10 -10.71 5.51
CA SER A 47 -14.39 -11.35 5.27
C SER A 47 -14.27 -12.80 4.77
N MET A 48 -13.60 -13.65 5.55
CA MET A 48 -13.29 -15.04 5.20
C MET A 48 -14.16 -16.01 6.00
N LYS A 49 -15.13 -16.67 5.34
CA LYS A 49 -16.02 -17.64 6.01
C LYS A 49 -15.29 -18.91 6.38
N GLU A 50 -14.32 -19.29 5.56
CA GLU A 50 -13.47 -20.47 5.68
C GLU A 50 -12.58 -20.41 6.94
N TRP A 51 -12.43 -19.24 7.52
CA TRP A 51 -11.66 -19.01 8.75
C TRP A 51 -12.46 -19.30 10.01
N VAL A 52 -13.78 -19.48 9.93
CA VAL A 52 -14.63 -19.83 11.09
C VAL A 52 -14.32 -21.25 11.55
N GLY A 53 -13.90 -21.36 12.81
CA GLY A 53 -13.43 -22.62 13.42
C GLY A 53 -11.93 -22.87 13.30
N SER A 54 -11.16 -21.98 12.65
CA SER A 54 -9.70 -22.06 12.56
C SER A 54 -9.04 -20.78 13.08
N VAL A 55 -9.09 -19.69 12.30
CA VAL A 55 -8.57 -18.37 12.68
C VAL A 55 -9.59 -17.60 13.51
N TYR A 56 -10.87 -17.75 13.20
CA TYR A 56 -11.99 -17.20 13.97
C TYR A 56 -12.60 -18.30 14.85
N PRO A 57 -13.13 -17.96 16.04
CA PRO A 57 -13.84 -18.92 16.87
C PRO A 57 -14.97 -19.65 16.12
N ALA A 58 -15.26 -20.88 16.55
CA ALA A 58 -16.40 -21.62 16.01
C ALA A 58 -17.71 -20.85 16.24
N GLY A 59 -18.56 -20.78 15.21
CA GLY A 59 -19.83 -20.07 15.27
C GLY A 59 -19.75 -18.54 15.17
N THR A 60 -18.56 -17.97 14.90
CA THR A 60 -18.42 -16.53 14.64
C THR A 60 -19.34 -16.08 13.51
N LYS A 61 -20.11 -15.02 13.75
CA LYS A 61 -20.98 -14.39 12.76
C LYS A 61 -20.18 -13.41 11.91
N SER A 62 -20.59 -13.20 10.66
CA SER A 62 -19.90 -12.32 9.71
C SER A 62 -19.68 -10.90 10.22
N LYS A 63 -20.63 -10.35 10.97
CA LYS A 63 -20.52 -9.02 11.60
C LYS A 63 -19.36 -8.90 12.60
N ASP A 64 -18.89 -10.02 13.15
CA ASP A 64 -17.83 -10.05 14.16
C ASP A 64 -16.45 -10.37 13.54
N TYR A 65 -16.35 -10.55 12.22
CA TYR A 65 -15.10 -10.93 11.55
C TYR A 65 -13.98 -9.92 11.76
N LEU A 66 -14.24 -8.61 11.65
CA LEU A 66 -13.21 -7.59 11.88
C LEU A 66 -12.68 -7.62 13.33
N ARG A 67 -13.59 -7.81 14.29
CA ARG A 67 -13.23 -7.94 15.71
C ARG A 67 -12.31 -9.13 15.96
N HIS A 68 -12.56 -10.27 15.32
CA HIS A 68 -11.71 -11.45 15.47
C HIS A 68 -10.41 -11.33 14.66
N TYR A 69 -10.47 -10.83 13.42
CA TYR A 69 -9.32 -10.59 12.56
C TYR A 69 -8.27 -9.71 13.25
N SER A 70 -8.69 -8.57 13.80
CA SER A 70 -7.79 -7.59 14.44
C SER A 70 -7.15 -8.07 15.74
N ARG A 71 -7.55 -9.24 16.26
CA ARG A 71 -6.92 -9.91 17.41
C ARG A 71 -5.88 -10.95 16.99
N GLN A 72 -5.90 -11.40 15.73
CA GLN A 72 -4.96 -12.35 15.16
C GLN A 72 -3.88 -11.64 14.33
N PHE A 73 -4.25 -10.56 13.65
CA PHE A 73 -3.39 -9.72 12.84
C PHE A 73 -3.40 -8.29 13.35
N ASN A 74 -2.29 -7.57 13.21
CA ASN A 74 -2.18 -6.17 13.67
C ASN A 74 -2.35 -5.16 12.53
N THR A 75 -2.56 -5.60 11.28
CA THR A 75 -2.89 -4.70 10.17
C THR A 75 -3.75 -5.35 9.09
N ILE A 76 -4.24 -4.53 8.15
CA ILE A 76 -4.96 -4.95 6.96
C ILE A 76 -4.59 -4.04 5.78
N GLU A 77 -4.33 -4.65 4.62
CA GLU A 77 -4.41 -3.95 3.34
C GLU A 77 -5.89 -3.69 3.03
N LEU A 78 -6.34 -2.46 3.24
CA LEU A 78 -7.75 -2.11 3.17
C LEU A 78 -8.15 -1.82 1.72
N ASN A 79 -8.46 -2.87 0.97
CA ASN A 79 -8.88 -2.77 -0.43
C ASN A 79 -10.28 -2.19 -0.63
N THR A 80 -11.14 -2.19 0.39
CA THR A 80 -12.50 -1.63 0.27
C THR A 80 -12.48 -0.16 -0.15
N THR A 81 -11.48 0.61 0.29
CA THR A 81 -11.31 2.02 -0.07
C THR A 81 -10.93 2.23 -1.53
N HIS A 82 -10.36 1.20 -2.18
CA HIS A 82 -10.04 1.25 -3.59
C HIS A 82 -11.30 1.36 -4.46
N TYR A 83 -12.38 0.68 -4.07
CA TYR A 83 -13.61 0.64 -4.86
C TYR A 83 -14.58 1.77 -4.53
N ARG A 84 -14.50 2.33 -3.32
CA ARG A 84 -15.35 3.44 -2.87
C ARG A 84 -14.71 4.19 -1.72
N ILE A 85 -14.97 5.49 -1.62
CA ILE A 85 -14.64 6.25 -0.41
C ILE A 85 -15.66 5.87 0.67
N PRO A 86 -15.24 5.34 1.84
CA PRO A 86 -16.17 4.94 2.88
C PRO A 86 -16.89 6.13 3.51
N GLU A 87 -18.14 5.93 3.90
CA GLU A 87 -18.89 6.90 4.71
C GLU A 87 -18.39 6.92 6.16
N ALA A 88 -18.58 8.05 6.85
CA ALA A 88 -18.14 8.25 8.23
C ALA A 88 -18.63 7.14 9.19
N GLY A 89 -19.89 6.71 9.06
CA GLY A 89 -20.44 5.63 9.90
C GLY A 89 -19.76 4.27 9.66
N THR A 90 -19.17 4.05 8.48
CA THR A 90 -18.38 2.85 8.22
C THR A 90 -16.99 2.92 8.83
N ILE A 91 -16.33 4.07 8.71
CA ILE A 91 -15.03 4.34 9.35
C ILE A 91 -15.16 4.19 10.87
N GLN A 92 -16.18 4.81 11.47
CA GLN A 92 -16.44 4.74 12.91
C GLN A 92 -16.61 3.30 13.39
N ARG A 93 -17.39 2.50 12.67
CA ARG A 93 -17.56 1.08 12.98
C ARG A 93 -16.25 0.30 12.92
N TRP A 94 -15.44 0.52 11.88
CA TRP A 94 -14.13 -0.13 11.76
C TRP A 94 -13.20 0.26 12.90
N TYR A 95 -13.21 1.53 13.29
CA TYR A 95 -12.47 2.03 14.43
C TYR A 95 -12.91 1.36 15.73
N GLU A 96 -14.22 1.28 16.01
CA GLU A 96 -14.77 0.70 17.24
C GLU A 96 -14.58 -0.83 17.34
N GLU A 97 -14.71 -1.56 16.23
CA GLU A 97 -14.67 -3.03 16.24
C GLU A 97 -13.25 -3.60 16.28
N SER A 98 -12.26 -2.86 15.77
CA SER A 98 -10.87 -3.32 15.69
C SER A 98 -10.11 -3.17 17.01
N ALA A 99 -9.08 -4.00 17.22
CA ALA A 99 -8.19 -3.89 18.37
C ALA A 99 -7.50 -2.50 18.45
N PRO A 100 -7.09 -2.04 19.65
CA PRO A 100 -6.49 -0.71 19.84
C PRO A 100 -5.23 -0.46 18.98
N ASP A 101 -4.32 -1.43 18.91
CA ASP A 101 -3.04 -1.29 18.19
C ASP A 101 -3.13 -1.68 16.70
N PHE A 102 -4.35 -1.94 16.21
CA PHE A 102 -4.57 -2.33 14.84
C PHE A 102 -4.33 -1.16 13.88
N ARG A 103 -3.81 -1.46 12.68
CA ARG A 103 -3.56 -0.48 11.63
C ARG A 103 -4.30 -0.82 10.35
N PHE A 104 -5.14 0.09 9.87
CA PHE A 104 -5.71 0.00 8.53
C PHE A 104 -4.75 0.66 7.55
N CYS A 105 -4.45 0.01 6.43
CA CYS A 105 -3.66 0.58 5.34
C CYS A 105 -4.58 0.83 4.13
N PRO A 106 -5.25 2.00 4.03
CA PRO A 106 -6.15 2.32 2.92
C PRO A 106 -5.46 2.31 1.57
N LYS A 107 -6.03 1.57 0.62
CA LYS A 107 -5.65 1.71 -0.78
C LYS A 107 -6.31 2.97 -1.37
N ILE A 108 -5.54 3.79 -2.07
CA ILE A 108 -6.09 4.97 -2.75
C ILE A 108 -7.22 4.54 -3.71
N PRO A 109 -8.37 5.24 -3.74
CA PRO A 109 -9.48 4.95 -4.64
C PRO A 109 -9.06 4.78 -6.10
N GLN A 110 -9.72 3.86 -6.80
CA GLN A 110 -9.52 3.61 -8.23
C GLN A 110 -9.88 4.84 -9.07
N SER A 111 -10.91 5.57 -8.66
CA SER A 111 -11.30 6.85 -9.27
C SER A 111 -10.21 7.93 -9.20
N ILE A 112 -9.25 7.77 -8.29
CA ILE A 112 -8.05 8.61 -8.20
C ILE A 112 -6.92 7.91 -8.95
N SER A 113 -6.44 6.77 -8.45
CA SER A 113 -5.23 6.08 -8.92
C SER A 113 -5.24 5.63 -10.39
N HIS A 114 -6.42 5.36 -10.96
CA HIS A 114 -6.59 4.91 -12.34
C HIS A 114 -7.25 5.96 -13.25
N SER A 115 -7.43 7.18 -12.76
CA SER A 115 -7.83 8.30 -13.62
C SER A 115 -6.62 8.84 -14.40
N ASN A 116 -6.87 9.45 -15.56
CA ASN A 116 -5.80 10.04 -16.37
C ASN A 116 -4.99 11.11 -15.64
N ASN A 117 -5.63 11.82 -14.71
CA ASN A 117 -5.06 12.93 -13.98
C ASN A 117 -4.76 12.64 -12.49
N LEU A 118 -4.85 11.38 -12.04
CA LEU A 118 -4.71 11.01 -10.63
C LEU A 118 -5.66 11.76 -9.68
N GLY A 119 -6.89 12.07 -10.14
CA GLY A 119 -7.89 12.80 -9.37
C GLY A 119 -7.61 14.30 -9.20
N LEU A 120 -6.55 14.82 -9.80
CA LEU A 120 -6.20 16.25 -9.73
C LEU A 120 -7.28 17.13 -10.37
N GLY A 121 -7.66 18.22 -9.71
CA GLY A 121 -8.75 19.09 -10.16
C GLY A 121 -10.15 18.51 -9.87
N THR A 122 -10.25 17.53 -8.98
CA THR A 122 -11.50 17.00 -8.44
C THR A 122 -11.46 17.07 -6.90
N GLU A 123 -12.62 16.91 -6.26
CA GLU A 123 -12.74 16.82 -4.80
C GLU A 123 -12.42 15.42 -4.23
N LEU A 124 -11.98 14.47 -5.08
CA LEU A 124 -11.81 13.08 -4.64
C LEU A 124 -10.66 12.90 -3.65
N ILE A 125 -9.54 13.60 -3.83
CA ILE A 125 -8.40 13.54 -2.92
C ILE A 125 -8.78 14.04 -1.52
N PRO A 126 -9.32 15.27 -1.34
CA PRO A 126 -9.73 15.74 -0.02
C PRO A 126 -10.84 14.86 0.58
N LEU A 127 -11.86 14.49 -0.20
CA LEU A 127 -12.95 13.63 0.29
C LEU A 127 -12.44 12.27 0.81
N PHE A 128 -11.47 11.66 0.11
CA PHE A 128 -10.85 10.42 0.57
C PHE A 128 -10.05 10.63 1.85
N CYS A 129 -9.21 11.68 1.90
CA CYS A 129 -8.38 12.00 3.04
C CYS A 129 -9.23 12.29 4.29
N ASP A 130 -10.32 13.05 4.16
CA ASP A 130 -11.25 13.37 5.24
C ASP A 130 -11.95 12.11 5.77
N SER A 131 -12.35 11.20 4.89
CA SER A 131 -12.95 9.92 5.29
C SER A 131 -11.98 9.08 6.14
N ILE A 132 -10.77 8.83 5.66
CA ILE A 132 -9.83 7.93 6.34
C ILE A 132 -9.23 8.53 7.62
N GLN A 133 -9.23 9.85 7.78
CA GLN A 133 -8.81 10.51 9.01
C GLN A 133 -9.65 10.09 10.23
N GLY A 134 -10.89 9.63 10.02
CA GLY A 134 -11.71 9.05 11.09
C GLY A 134 -11.16 7.75 11.68
N LEU A 135 -10.14 7.13 11.07
CA LEU A 135 -9.40 6.00 11.66
C LEU A 135 -8.41 6.45 12.74
N ALA A 136 -8.14 7.75 12.86
CA ALA A 136 -7.31 8.37 13.89
C ALA A 136 -5.96 7.64 14.06
N GLU A 137 -5.61 7.23 15.28
CA GLU A 137 -4.36 6.52 15.55
C GLU A 137 -4.27 5.18 14.84
N LYS A 138 -5.40 4.58 14.41
CA LYS A 138 -5.45 3.33 13.66
C LYS A 138 -5.22 3.51 12.16
N LEU A 139 -5.05 4.75 11.68
CA LEU A 139 -4.61 5.01 10.31
C LEU A 139 -3.14 4.58 10.14
N GLY A 140 -2.95 3.53 9.36
CA GLY A 140 -1.64 3.08 8.88
C GLY A 140 -1.22 3.76 7.58
N CYS A 141 -0.23 3.18 6.90
CA CYS A 141 0.27 3.72 5.65
C CYS A 141 -0.74 3.50 4.52
N CYS A 142 -1.20 4.58 3.90
CA CYS A 142 -1.96 4.49 2.66
C CYS A 142 -1.05 4.04 1.53
N PHE A 143 -1.60 3.49 0.45
CA PHE A 143 -0.78 3.17 -0.71
C PHE A 143 -1.49 3.48 -2.03
N LEU A 144 -0.76 4.18 -2.90
CA LEU A 144 -1.12 4.47 -4.27
C LEU A 144 -0.58 3.36 -5.16
N GLN A 145 -1.46 2.48 -5.61
CA GLN A 145 -1.13 1.51 -6.62
C GLN A 145 -1.44 2.05 -8.01
N LEU A 146 -0.40 2.28 -8.80
CA LEU A 146 -0.52 2.78 -10.15
C LEU A 146 -0.91 1.66 -11.14
N PRO A 147 -1.71 1.97 -12.17
CA PRO A 147 -2.13 0.99 -13.16
C PRO A 147 -0.96 0.54 -14.04
N PRO A 148 -1.07 -0.63 -14.71
CA PRO A 148 0.00 -1.17 -15.55
C PRO A 148 0.30 -0.35 -16.80
N TYR A 149 -0.53 0.63 -17.18
CA TYR A 149 -0.25 1.57 -18.28
C TYR A 149 0.45 2.86 -17.82
N PHE A 150 0.66 3.04 -16.51
CA PHE A 150 1.31 4.23 -15.99
C PHE A 150 2.82 4.06 -16.08
N ASP A 151 3.42 4.49 -17.18
CA ASP A 151 4.86 4.40 -17.45
C ASP A 151 5.65 5.64 -16.99
N GLN A 152 6.97 5.60 -17.17
CA GLN A 152 7.93 6.66 -16.84
C GLN A 152 7.59 8.05 -17.45
N SER A 153 6.92 8.12 -18.60
CA SER A 153 6.54 9.41 -19.22
C SER A 153 5.55 10.22 -18.37
N ARG A 154 4.88 9.56 -17.42
CA ARG A 154 3.89 10.16 -16.53
C ARG A 154 4.49 10.62 -15.19
N LEU A 155 5.81 10.60 -15.02
CA LEU A 155 6.48 11.13 -13.82
C LEU A 155 6.02 12.57 -13.46
N PRO A 156 5.86 13.53 -14.40
CA PRO A 156 5.35 14.86 -14.07
C PRO A 156 3.91 14.86 -13.52
N GLN A 157 3.09 13.89 -13.93
CA GLN A 157 1.73 13.73 -13.41
C GLN A 157 1.75 13.22 -11.97
N LEU A 158 2.64 12.26 -11.68
CA LEU A 158 2.85 11.72 -10.33
C LEU A 158 3.36 12.81 -9.38
N GLU A 159 4.31 13.64 -9.81
CA GLU A 159 4.82 14.74 -8.99
C GLU A 159 3.69 15.71 -8.58
N LYS A 160 2.84 16.12 -9.52
CA LYS A 160 1.68 16.98 -9.21
C LYS A 160 0.73 16.34 -8.20
N PHE A 161 0.53 15.02 -8.28
CA PHE A 161 -0.24 14.29 -7.27
C PHE A 161 0.43 14.33 -5.91
N LEU A 162 1.73 14.04 -5.83
CA LEU A 162 2.49 14.07 -4.57
C LEU A 162 2.57 15.47 -3.94
N GLN A 163 2.55 16.53 -4.77
CA GLN A 163 2.42 17.92 -4.31
C GLN A 163 1.06 18.21 -3.68
N ALA A 164 -0.02 17.69 -4.28
CA ALA A 164 -1.38 17.90 -3.80
C ALA A 164 -1.77 17.01 -2.61
N PHE A 165 -1.12 15.85 -2.45
CA PHE A 165 -1.46 14.89 -1.42
C PHE A 165 -1.04 15.39 -0.01
N PRO A 166 -1.91 15.32 1.01
CA PRO A 166 -1.60 15.84 2.35
C PRO A 166 -0.41 15.13 3.00
N ARG A 167 0.62 15.89 3.39
CA ARG A 167 1.88 15.35 3.93
C ARG A 167 1.78 14.67 5.29
N HIS A 168 0.70 14.89 6.02
CA HIS A 168 0.49 14.24 7.33
C HIS A 168 -0.12 12.84 7.20
N ILE A 169 -0.58 12.45 6.01
CA ILE A 169 -1.09 11.10 5.73
C ILE A 169 0.06 10.28 5.13
N PRO A 170 0.52 9.22 5.80
CA PRO A 170 1.61 8.40 5.26
C PRO A 170 1.16 7.71 3.97
N LEU A 171 2.04 7.72 2.96
CA LEU A 171 1.75 7.19 1.63
C LEU A 171 2.92 6.34 1.12
N ALA A 172 2.59 5.20 0.56
CA ALA A 172 3.49 4.36 -0.22
C ALA A 172 3.06 4.31 -1.70
N LEU A 173 4.02 4.10 -2.61
CA LEU A 173 3.79 3.94 -4.04
C LEU A 173 4.04 2.50 -4.48
N GLU A 174 3.07 1.89 -5.17
CA GLU A 174 3.21 0.59 -5.82
C GLU A 174 3.20 0.77 -7.33
N LEU A 175 4.28 0.34 -7.97
CA LEU A 175 4.52 0.47 -9.42
C LEU A 175 4.19 -0.85 -10.12
N ARG A 176 3.61 -0.77 -11.33
CA ARG A 176 3.21 -1.95 -12.11
C ARG A 176 3.79 -1.99 -13.52
N HIS A 177 4.09 -0.85 -14.12
CA HIS A 177 4.66 -0.79 -15.46
C HIS A 177 6.15 -1.18 -15.41
N HIS A 178 6.60 -2.05 -16.33
CA HIS A 178 7.96 -2.61 -16.34
C HIS A 178 9.04 -1.54 -16.47
N SER A 179 8.77 -0.47 -17.24
CA SER A 179 9.75 0.60 -17.45
C SER A 179 10.25 1.24 -16.15
N TRP A 180 9.49 1.25 -15.06
CA TRP A 180 9.95 1.77 -13.77
C TRP A 180 11.13 1.00 -13.16
N PHE A 181 11.37 -0.23 -13.59
CA PHE A 181 12.41 -1.12 -13.06
C PHE A 181 13.60 -1.26 -14.01
N GLU A 182 13.53 -0.61 -15.17
CA GLU A 182 14.68 -0.47 -16.06
C GLU A 182 15.66 0.55 -15.47
N SER A 183 16.97 0.30 -15.60
CA SER A 183 18.01 1.23 -15.18
C SER A 183 18.06 2.45 -16.10
N THR A 184 17.17 3.41 -15.88
CA THR A 184 17.07 4.67 -16.62
C THR A 184 17.23 5.86 -15.68
N GLN A 185 17.65 7.00 -16.23
CA GLN A 185 17.70 8.26 -15.50
C GLN A 185 16.34 8.64 -14.89
N THR A 186 15.24 8.31 -15.58
CA THR A 186 13.88 8.56 -15.08
C THR A 186 13.51 7.64 -13.91
N GLY A 187 14.00 6.40 -13.91
CA GLY A 187 13.89 5.50 -12.76
C GLY A 187 14.57 6.08 -11.53
N ASP A 188 15.78 6.64 -11.66
CA ASP A 188 16.45 7.29 -10.53
C ASP A 188 15.74 8.57 -10.08
N ALA A 189 15.29 9.41 -11.01
CA ALA A 189 14.51 10.60 -10.71
C ALA A 189 13.22 10.31 -9.94
N LEU A 190 12.57 9.16 -10.21
CA LEU A 190 11.42 8.72 -9.42
C LEU A 190 11.81 8.55 -7.94
N PHE A 191 12.88 7.82 -7.62
CA PHE A 191 13.22 7.57 -6.21
C PHE A 191 13.73 8.83 -5.51
N GLU A 192 14.42 9.74 -6.21
CA GLU A 192 14.73 11.07 -5.69
C GLU A 192 13.46 11.87 -5.36
N LEU A 193 12.44 11.79 -6.24
CA LEU A 193 11.13 12.37 -6.00
C LEU A 193 10.47 11.74 -4.76
N LEU A 194 10.45 10.41 -4.65
CA LEU A 194 9.87 9.74 -3.48
C LEU A 194 10.60 10.13 -2.18
N GLU A 195 11.94 10.23 -2.21
CA GLU A 195 12.74 10.69 -1.08
C GLU A 195 12.41 12.15 -0.69
N HIS A 196 12.26 13.05 -1.68
CA HIS A 196 11.87 14.44 -1.45
C HIS A 196 10.47 14.55 -0.83
N TYR A 197 9.53 13.74 -1.32
CA TYR A 197 8.14 13.76 -0.85
C TYR A 197 7.90 12.91 0.41
N ARG A 198 8.91 12.15 0.87
CA ARG A 198 8.83 11.15 1.95
C ARG A 198 7.74 10.10 1.66
N ILE A 199 7.83 9.50 0.48
CA ILE A 199 6.94 8.45 0.02
C ILE A 199 7.68 7.11 0.06
N SER A 200 7.11 6.14 0.77
CA SER A 200 7.65 4.77 0.77
C SER A 200 7.39 4.08 -0.57
N THR A 201 8.17 3.04 -0.89
CA THR A 201 7.88 2.14 -2.01
C THR A 201 7.30 0.83 -1.51
N VAL A 202 6.29 0.32 -2.23
CA VAL A 202 5.77 -1.02 -2.03
C VAL A 202 6.63 -1.97 -2.86
N ILE A 203 7.23 -2.95 -2.19
CA ILE A 203 7.94 -4.06 -2.83
C ILE A 203 6.94 -5.21 -2.97
N THR A 204 6.69 -5.64 -4.22
CA THR A 204 5.71 -6.69 -4.50
C THR A 204 6.41 -7.96 -4.98
N ASP A 205 6.05 -9.10 -4.39
CA ASP A 205 6.47 -10.42 -4.84
C ASP A 205 5.30 -11.12 -5.54
N VAL A 206 5.41 -11.36 -6.86
CA VAL A 206 4.45 -12.17 -7.61
C VAL A 206 5.15 -12.98 -8.69
N ALA A 207 4.69 -14.21 -8.92
CA ALA A 207 5.37 -15.21 -9.74
C ALA A 207 5.67 -14.72 -11.17
N GLY A 208 4.68 -14.16 -11.87
CA GLY A 208 4.80 -13.73 -13.27
C GLY A 208 5.43 -12.36 -13.48
N ARG A 209 5.84 -11.66 -12.42
CA ARG A 209 6.44 -10.32 -12.49
C ARG A 209 7.54 -10.16 -11.45
N ARG A 210 8.60 -10.98 -11.55
CA ARG A 210 9.76 -10.91 -10.64
C ARG A 210 10.50 -9.56 -10.70
N ASP A 211 10.36 -8.82 -11.81
CA ASP A 211 10.94 -7.49 -12.02
C ASP A 211 10.47 -6.44 -11.00
N ILE A 212 9.28 -6.63 -10.40
CA ILE A 212 8.72 -5.68 -9.42
C ILE A 212 9.15 -6.00 -7.99
N LEU A 213 9.88 -7.10 -7.76
CA LEU A 213 10.61 -7.37 -6.53
C LEU A 213 11.93 -6.58 -6.54
N HIS A 214 11.82 -5.25 -6.66
CA HIS A 214 12.93 -4.37 -7.03
C HIS A 214 13.91 -4.07 -5.89
N MET A 215 13.60 -4.49 -4.66
CA MET A 215 14.44 -4.33 -3.46
C MET A 215 14.99 -2.92 -3.25
N ARG A 216 14.27 -1.89 -3.69
CA ARG A 216 14.69 -0.48 -3.62
C ARG A 216 13.80 0.27 -2.65
N LEU A 217 14.41 0.83 -1.61
CA LEU A 217 13.75 1.60 -0.58
C LEU A 217 13.66 3.08 -0.97
N ALA A 218 12.70 3.78 -0.37
CA ALA A 218 12.58 5.24 -0.36
C ALA A 218 12.24 5.70 1.06
N THR A 219 12.41 6.98 1.38
CA THR A 219 12.03 7.50 2.71
C THR A 219 10.51 7.62 2.83
N GLY A 220 9.94 7.25 3.98
CA GLY A 220 8.54 7.51 4.33
C GLY A 220 8.31 7.59 5.83
#